data_AF-A0A8S3PXG8-F1
#
_entry.id   AF-A0A8S3PXG8-F1
#
_cell.length_a   1.000
_cell.length_b   1.000
_cell.length_c   1.000
_cell.angle_alpha   90.00
_cell.angle_beta   90.00
_cell.angle_gamma   90.00
#
_symmetry.space_group_name_H-M   'P 1'
#
loop_
_entity.id
_entity.type
_entity.pdbx_description
1 polymer ?
#
loop_
_entity_poly.entity_id
_entity_poly.type
_entity_poly.pdbx_seq_one_letter_code
_entity_poly.pdbx_strand_id
1 'polypeptide(L)'
;MCHDTDDENYPHPPYVRRNSIHHSFARCVTVHGSHGVTVQDNVCYDHLCHGIFLEDGGEKRTVIDGNLVAVTRKCKLIHSDGNPASYWITNPQTIVRNNVAAGSEGMGFWIIFPYKPTGPSESLGFMAFDEARHTKITDLINNAAHSNNHVSIPFFEEYVCRAKLGLFIDNRIKKIGNELKVEGTNGYYPRTMPLDPKNPLAEDDPVYIDYQTCWKNRENAWIRGGLIFVRWYSSSDQEQFIEKSVFMGETDNIGEPTEVWSSTLSRLLGYPRSLVIPWDDKYPIQGFIFYDGPVYAESIWFDKFTPTTNYTSGALSLFRNNRCSSSSVSHVMDIKYGFVDMGRRKLSIAERWQVVGMANTGLSCRRIAVHFGVNHTVIIRLVQRYRQTGSVEDRPRAGRPRKTTPREDRNLSRQARLKPFSSADQLRRLWPIGGRPTGGNRVYDGDETVHGFNNLDGDKSATYRDQDGSVTNLTPIQQIVKPERFYTTASCQYRSTWKMAMCLHKYAKLDVNIDNGSPDRGQTNDIMVRDDEPNSPETLTDDQTAQFMAILGGICLSELVCVCRLMPLSISIPGLHFRDQRQVIGQSVSTDIDADTIGDRYFWDSSNE
;
A
#
# COMPACT_ATOMS: atom_id res chain seq x y z
N MET A 1 13.62 -17.06 32.38
CA MET A 1 13.53 -18.31 31.59
C MET A 1 12.92 -19.39 32.47
N CYS A 2 11.79 -19.92 32.03
CA CYS A 2 11.03 -20.96 32.75
C CYS A 2 10.72 -22.17 31.84
N HIS A 3 11.15 -22.15 30.56
CA HIS A 3 10.82 -23.17 29.56
C HIS A 3 9.30 -23.29 29.37
N ASP A 4 8.75 -24.48 29.11
CA ASP A 4 7.31 -24.68 28.96
C ASP A 4 6.60 -24.45 30.31
N THR A 5 5.55 -23.63 30.32
CA THR A 5 4.79 -23.29 31.54
C THR A 5 3.29 -23.53 31.41
N ASP A 6 2.92 -24.37 30.45
CA ASP A 6 1.55 -24.78 30.09
C ASP A 6 1.46 -26.30 29.81
N ASP A 7 2.37 -27.09 30.40
CA ASP A 7 2.38 -28.54 30.35
C ASP A 7 1.69 -29.18 31.58
N GLU A 8 1.79 -30.51 31.74
CA GLU A 8 1.21 -31.24 32.88
C GLU A 8 1.81 -30.84 34.25
N ASN A 9 3.02 -30.26 34.29
CA ASN A 9 3.65 -29.76 35.51
C ASN A 9 3.10 -28.38 35.91
N TYR A 10 2.51 -27.63 34.97
CA TYR A 10 1.89 -26.32 35.20
C TYR A 10 0.38 -26.33 34.89
N PRO A 11 -0.45 -27.04 35.69
CA PRO A 11 -1.90 -27.11 35.49
C PRO A 11 -2.63 -25.75 35.63
N HIS A 12 -1.92 -24.72 36.10
CA HIS A 12 -2.35 -23.32 36.11
C HIS A 12 -1.25 -22.46 35.47
N PRO A 13 -1.28 -22.24 34.14
CA PRO A 13 -0.24 -21.49 33.43
C PRO A 13 -0.02 -20.08 33.98
N PRO A 14 1.23 -19.58 34.01
CA PRO A 14 1.56 -18.32 34.63
C PRO A 14 1.01 -17.13 33.86
N TYR A 15 0.58 -16.11 34.60
CA TYR A 15 0.01 -14.90 34.03
C TYR A 15 0.56 -13.62 34.66
N VAL A 16 0.56 -12.56 33.86
CA VAL A 16 0.60 -11.17 34.32
C VAL A 16 -0.75 -10.57 33.91
N ARG A 17 -1.66 -10.36 34.87
CA ARG A 17 -3.00 -9.83 34.54
C ARG A 17 -3.56 -8.78 35.49
N ARG A 18 -4.32 -7.83 34.92
CA ARG A 18 -5.06 -6.76 35.62
C ARG A 18 -4.19 -5.82 36.45
N ASN A 19 -2.95 -5.59 36.01
CA ASN A 19 -2.02 -4.68 36.66
C ASN A 19 -2.08 -3.28 36.06
N SER A 20 -1.75 -2.27 36.86
CA SER A 20 -1.38 -0.94 36.40
C SER A 20 0.12 -0.77 36.62
N ILE A 21 0.89 -0.71 35.54
CA ILE A 21 2.35 -0.61 35.54
C ILE A 21 2.70 0.75 34.92
N HIS A 22 3.21 1.67 35.74
CA HIS A 22 3.44 3.06 35.30
C HIS A 22 4.79 3.63 35.74
N HIS A 23 5.34 4.56 34.94
CA HIS A 23 6.61 5.24 35.23
C HIS A 23 7.78 4.25 35.36
N SER A 24 7.84 3.25 34.48
CA SER A 24 8.84 2.18 34.51
C SER A 24 10.12 2.55 33.76
N PHE A 25 11.27 2.37 34.42
CA PHE A 25 12.59 2.65 33.84
C PHE A 25 13.01 1.66 32.74
N ALA A 26 12.46 0.44 32.71
CA ALA A 26 12.46 -0.57 31.63
C ALA A 26 11.98 -1.93 32.19
N ARG A 27 11.14 -2.73 31.53
CA ARG A 27 10.17 -2.47 30.46
C ARG A 27 8.77 -2.36 31.09
N CYS A 28 7.68 -2.63 30.39
CA CYS A 28 6.40 -2.91 31.07
C CYS A 28 6.28 -4.38 31.47
N VAL A 29 6.35 -5.30 30.49
CA VAL A 29 6.34 -6.75 30.71
C VAL A 29 7.33 -7.40 29.76
N THR A 30 8.32 -8.11 30.33
CA THR A 30 9.27 -8.94 29.57
C THR A 30 8.87 -10.41 29.71
N VAL A 31 8.73 -11.11 28.59
CA VAL A 31 8.69 -12.58 28.54
C VAL A 31 10.00 -13.06 27.92
N HIS A 32 10.71 -13.95 28.62
CA HIS A 32 12.08 -14.33 28.29
C HIS A 32 12.27 -15.83 28.56
N GLY A 33 12.54 -16.60 27.50
CA GLY A 33 12.78 -18.05 27.51
C GLY A 33 11.70 -18.82 28.29
N SER A 34 10.44 -18.49 28.03
CA SER A 34 9.27 -19.06 28.72
C SER A 34 8.12 -19.19 27.70
N HIS A 35 7.42 -20.31 27.70
CA HIS A 35 6.34 -20.61 26.75
C HIS A 35 5.00 -20.82 27.50
N GLY A 36 3.86 -20.47 26.88
CA GLY A 36 2.52 -20.59 27.48
C GLY A 36 2.08 -19.41 28.38
N VAL A 37 2.88 -18.34 28.47
CA VAL A 37 2.64 -17.22 29.38
C VAL A 37 1.45 -16.35 28.92
N THR A 38 0.57 -15.96 29.84
CA THR A 38 -0.58 -15.07 29.54
C THR A 38 -0.38 -13.65 30.09
N VAL A 39 -0.38 -12.64 29.22
CA VAL A 39 -0.33 -11.21 29.55
C VAL A 39 -1.69 -10.58 29.20
N GLN A 40 -2.54 -10.32 30.19
CA GLN A 40 -3.96 -9.99 29.96
C GLN A 40 -4.50 -8.81 30.80
N ASP A 41 -5.39 -7.98 30.24
CA ASP A 41 -6.07 -6.89 30.95
C ASP A 41 -5.13 -5.85 31.62
N ASN A 42 -3.85 -5.73 31.24
CA ASN A 42 -2.91 -4.81 31.91
C ASN A 42 -2.90 -3.41 31.29
N VAL A 43 -2.60 -2.39 32.10
CA VAL A 43 -2.33 -1.02 31.66
C VAL A 43 -0.86 -0.69 31.90
N CYS A 44 -0.15 -0.40 30.81
CA CYS A 44 1.21 0.14 30.82
C CYS A 44 1.16 1.64 30.48
N TYR A 45 1.78 2.51 31.30
CA TYR A 45 1.78 3.97 31.08
C TYR A 45 3.15 4.61 31.39
N ASP A 46 3.64 5.45 30.49
CA ASP A 46 4.92 6.17 30.61
C ASP A 46 6.08 5.24 31.01
N HIS A 47 6.52 4.43 30.05
CA HIS A 47 7.64 3.51 30.24
C HIS A 47 8.73 3.78 29.21
N LEU A 48 9.97 3.53 29.61
CA LEU A 48 11.09 3.50 28.68
C LEU A 48 11.16 2.14 27.96
N CYS A 49 11.88 2.11 26.85
CA CYS A 49 12.19 0.92 26.05
C CYS A 49 10.91 0.28 25.44
N HIS A 50 11.03 -0.92 24.85
CA HIS A 50 9.84 -1.70 24.42
C HIS A 50 8.86 -1.96 25.58
N GLY A 51 7.56 -2.08 25.28
CA GLY A 51 6.49 -2.20 26.28
C GLY A 51 6.24 -3.62 26.78
N ILE A 52 5.36 -4.34 26.08
CA ILE A 52 5.24 -5.80 26.20
C ILE A 52 6.23 -6.40 25.19
N PHE A 53 7.19 -7.18 25.69
CA PHE A 53 8.44 -7.50 24.99
C PHE A 53 8.77 -8.98 25.11
N LEU A 54 8.78 -9.69 23.97
CA LEU A 54 9.31 -11.06 23.85
C LEU A 54 10.82 -10.97 23.55
N GLU A 55 11.67 -11.45 24.46
CA GLU A 55 13.09 -11.07 24.47
C GLU A 55 13.93 -11.73 23.36
N ASP A 56 13.92 -13.06 23.26
CA ASP A 56 14.87 -13.78 22.41
C ASP A 56 14.29 -14.32 21.09
N GLY A 57 12.97 -14.39 20.96
CA GLY A 57 12.26 -15.03 19.84
C GLY A 57 12.08 -16.55 20.01
N GLY A 58 12.46 -17.09 21.17
CA GLY A 58 12.16 -18.47 21.56
C GLY A 58 10.82 -18.62 22.27
N GLU A 59 10.23 -17.53 22.76
CA GLU A 59 8.96 -17.48 23.48
C GLU A 59 7.81 -17.99 22.58
N LYS A 60 7.03 -18.96 23.05
CA LYS A 60 6.02 -19.67 22.23
C LYS A 60 4.71 -19.84 23.00
N ARG A 61 3.59 -19.96 22.28
CA ARG A 61 2.23 -20.10 22.85
C ARG A 61 1.86 -18.96 23.81
N THR A 62 2.50 -17.80 23.68
CA THR A 62 2.27 -16.63 24.53
C THR A 62 0.95 -15.97 24.15
N VAL A 63 0.13 -15.61 25.13
CA VAL A 63 -1.17 -14.93 24.94
C VAL A 63 -1.05 -13.48 25.40
N ILE A 64 -1.37 -12.53 24.52
CA ILE A 64 -1.35 -11.08 24.78
C ILE A 64 -2.75 -10.56 24.44
N ASP A 65 -3.58 -10.33 25.46
CA ASP A 65 -5.03 -10.13 25.32
C ASP A 65 -5.54 -8.92 26.11
N GLY A 66 -6.17 -7.95 25.42
CA GLY A 66 -6.90 -6.86 26.09
C GLY A 66 -6.04 -5.85 26.86
N ASN A 67 -4.72 -5.77 26.59
CA ASN A 67 -3.83 -4.83 27.26
C ASN A 67 -3.93 -3.42 26.62
N LEU A 68 -3.63 -2.40 27.42
CA LEU A 68 -3.39 -1.03 26.95
C LEU A 68 -1.92 -0.68 27.25
N VAL A 69 -1.17 -0.28 26.21
CA VAL A 69 0.19 0.26 26.35
C VAL A 69 0.21 1.67 25.79
N ALA A 70 0.59 2.63 26.64
CA ALA A 70 0.56 4.06 26.33
C ALA A 70 1.84 4.78 26.76
N VAL A 71 2.22 5.80 26.01
CA VAL A 71 3.44 6.61 26.27
C VAL A 71 4.70 5.72 26.32
N THR A 72 4.96 5.03 25.21
CA THR A 72 6.16 4.20 25.01
C THR A 72 7.32 5.07 24.53
N ARG A 73 8.38 5.19 25.34
CA ARG A 73 9.47 6.15 25.13
C ARG A 73 10.82 5.48 24.88
N LYS A 74 11.67 6.09 24.05
CA LYS A 74 12.94 5.49 23.63
C LYS A 74 13.94 5.36 24.77
N CYS A 75 14.80 4.35 24.69
CA CYS A 75 15.91 4.15 25.61
C CYS A 75 17.14 3.62 24.84
N LYS A 76 18.22 3.25 25.55
CA LYS A 76 19.42 2.64 24.94
C LYS A 76 19.93 1.45 25.79
N LEU A 77 19.05 0.49 26.12
CA LEU A 77 19.46 -0.77 26.79
C LEU A 77 19.87 -1.84 25.77
N ILE A 78 19.05 -2.07 24.74
CA ILE A 78 19.45 -2.76 23.50
C ILE A 78 19.25 -1.85 22.29
N HIS A 79 19.88 -2.19 21.18
CA HIS A 79 19.90 -1.38 19.95
C HIS A 79 18.49 -1.01 19.43
N SER A 80 17.52 -1.92 19.53
CA SER A 80 16.15 -1.67 19.06
C SER A 80 15.34 -0.72 19.96
N ASP A 81 15.71 -0.52 21.24
CA ASP A 81 14.97 0.40 22.13
C ASP A 81 15.09 1.88 21.69
N GLY A 82 16.00 2.19 20.76
CA GLY A 82 16.09 3.51 20.13
C GLY A 82 14.87 3.85 19.26
N ASN A 83 14.17 2.84 18.75
CA ASN A 83 12.84 2.94 18.13
C ASN A 83 11.92 1.91 18.81
N PRO A 84 11.38 2.24 19.99
CA PRO A 84 10.66 1.28 20.82
C PRO A 84 9.30 0.92 20.22
N ALA A 85 8.83 -0.29 20.51
CA ALA A 85 7.49 -0.74 20.20
C ALA A 85 6.68 -0.94 21.48
N SER A 86 5.41 -0.50 21.49
CA SER A 86 4.49 -0.79 22.60
C SER A 86 4.27 -2.29 22.78
N TYR A 87 4.27 -3.03 21.67
CA TYR A 87 4.24 -4.50 21.60
C TYR A 87 5.35 -4.98 20.66
N TRP A 88 6.34 -5.69 21.19
CA TRP A 88 7.50 -6.25 20.46
C TRP A 88 7.40 -7.78 20.47
N ILE A 89 7.09 -8.36 19.30
CA ILE A 89 6.68 -9.75 19.13
C ILE A 89 7.71 -10.46 18.25
N THR A 90 8.50 -11.35 18.85
CA THR A 90 9.65 -12.01 18.21
C THR A 90 9.42 -13.45 17.80
N ASN A 91 8.20 -13.98 17.99
CA ASN A 91 7.81 -15.33 17.57
C ASN A 91 6.36 -15.35 17.04
N PRO A 92 6.07 -16.02 15.91
CA PRO A 92 4.72 -16.08 15.33
C PRO A 92 3.75 -16.97 16.12
N GLN A 93 4.23 -17.83 17.01
CA GLN A 93 3.42 -18.62 17.94
C GLN A 93 2.95 -17.78 19.13
N THR A 94 2.41 -16.59 18.84
CA THR A 94 1.87 -15.62 19.80
C THR A 94 0.44 -15.26 19.39
N ILE A 95 -0.47 -15.26 20.36
CA ILE A 95 -1.85 -14.79 20.19
C ILE A 95 -1.90 -13.31 20.61
N VAL A 96 -2.13 -12.40 19.66
CA VAL A 96 -2.15 -10.94 19.91
C VAL A 96 -3.51 -10.38 19.56
N ARG A 97 -4.36 -10.16 20.58
CA ARG A 97 -5.75 -9.72 20.35
C ARG A 97 -6.28 -8.68 21.34
N ASN A 98 -7.26 -7.88 20.90
CA ASN A 98 -7.95 -6.87 21.71
C ASN A 98 -7.05 -5.77 22.32
N ASN A 99 -5.78 -5.67 21.92
CA ASN A 99 -4.80 -4.79 22.55
C ASN A 99 -4.84 -3.37 21.99
N VAL A 100 -4.38 -2.39 22.76
CA VAL A 100 -4.29 -0.98 22.34
C VAL A 100 -2.86 -0.45 22.52
N ALA A 101 -2.28 0.10 21.46
CA ALA A 101 -1.04 0.89 21.47
C ALA A 101 -1.38 2.37 21.30
N ALA A 102 -1.12 3.19 22.32
CA ALA A 102 -1.57 4.57 22.41
C ALA A 102 -0.41 5.54 22.68
N GLY A 103 0.31 5.92 21.62
CA GLY A 103 1.38 6.91 21.66
C GLY A 103 2.75 6.34 21.99
N SER A 104 3.41 5.78 20.98
CA SER A 104 4.83 5.44 20.98
C SER A 104 5.69 6.53 20.32
N GLU A 105 6.94 6.67 20.77
CA GLU A 105 7.99 7.40 20.06
C GLU A 105 8.51 6.62 18.82
N GLY A 106 8.26 5.30 18.76
CA GLY A 106 8.51 4.42 17.62
C GLY A 106 7.21 3.79 17.09
N MET A 107 7.06 2.47 17.27
CA MET A 107 5.96 1.67 16.75
C MET A 107 4.89 1.39 17.82
N GLY A 108 3.66 1.15 17.39
CA GLY A 108 2.64 0.50 18.22
C GLY A 108 2.92 -0.99 18.35
N PHE A 109 2.68 -1.75 17.30
CA PHE A 109 3.01 -3.18 17.20
C PHE A 109 4.19 -3.39 16.25
N TRP A 110 5.21 -4.12 16.68
CA TRP A 110 6.31 -4.58 15.84
C TRP A 110 6.45 -6.10 15.95
N ILE A 111 6.18 -6.80 14.85
CA ILE A 111 6.30 -8.24 14.69
C ILE A 111 7.56 -8.47 13.85
N ILE A 112 8.59 -9.06 14.46
CA ILE A 112 9.96 -9.09 13.92
C ILE A 112 10.68 -10.36 14.34
N PHE A 113 10.95 -11.24 13.38
CA PHE A 113 11.45 -12.59 13.67
C PHE A 113 12.99 -12.69 13.54
N PRO A 114 13.67 -13.42 14.44
CA PRO A 114 15.06 -13.79 14.25
C PRO A 114 15.22 -15.09 13.45
N TYR A 115 16.41 -15.33 12.91
CA TYR A 115 16.78 -16.60 12.25
C TYR A 115 16.66 -17.83 13.18
N LYS A 116 16.92 -17.65 14.46
CA LYS A 116 16.89 -18.62 15.56
C LYS A 116 16.81 -17.83 16.88
N PRO A 117 16.54 -18.44 18.05
CA PRO A 117 16.54 -17.69 19.32
C PRO A 117 17.87 -16.97 19.54
N THR A 118 17.80 -15.77 20.09
CA THR A 118 18.97 -14.95 20.41
C THR A 118 19.26 -14.96 21.91
N GLY A 119 20.09 -14.01 22.39
CA GLY A 119 20.39 -13.81 23.80
C GLY A 119 20.69 -15.09 24.61
N PRO A 120 20.19 -15.20 25.84
CA PRO A 120 20.35 -16.41 26.66
C PRO A 120 19.64 -17.66 26.11
N SER A 121 18.60 -17.50 25.30
CA SER A 121 17.87 -18.64 24.70
C SER A 121 18.58 -19.29 23.50
N GLU A 122 19.64 -18.70 22.97
CA GLU A 122 20.34 -19.14 21.75
C GLU A 122 20.81 -20.61 21.78
N SER A 123 21.15 -21.13 22.96
CA SER A 123 21.60 -22.51 23.17
C SER A 123 20.52 -23.47 23.67
N LEU A 124 19.30 -22.99 23.95
CA LEU A 124 18.24 -23.78 24.60
C LEU A 124 17.36 -24.58 23.63
N GLY A 125 17.59 -24.45 22.32
CA GLY A 125 16.93 -25.27 21.30
C GLY A 125 15.44 -24.97 21.06
N PHE A 126 14.91 -23.88 21.62
CA PHE A 126 13.48 -23.54 21.56
C PHE A 126 12.88 -23.40 20.15
N MET A 127 13.71 -23.14 19.14
CA MET A 127 13.28 -22.92 17.76
C MET A 127 14.43 -23.24 16.79
N ALA A 128 14.11 -23.91 15.68
CA ALA A 128 15.07 -24.25 14.63
C ALA A 128 15.40 -23.03 13.74
N PHE A 129 16.44 -23.18 12.90
CA PHE A 129 16.82 -22.13 11.95
C PHE A 129 15.71 -21.90 10.91
N ASP A 130 15.35 -20.63 10.67
CA ASP A 130 14.27 -20.18 9.79
C ASP A 130 12.83 -20.63 10.17
N GLU A 131 12.63 -21.32 11.30
CA GLU A 131 11.30 -21.80 11.73
C GLU A 131 10.29 -20.65 11.91
N ALA A 132 10.66 -19.55 12.58
CA ALA A 132 9.75 -18.41 12.78
C ALA A 132 9.33 -17.75 11.46
N ARG A 133 10.21 -17.64 10.47
CA ARG A 133 9.84 -16.99 9.20
C ARG A 133 8.95 -17.87 8.31
N HIS A 134 8.88 -19.17 8.59
CA HIS A 134 8.02 -20.13 7.91
C HIS A 134 6.80 -20.57 8.75
N THR A 135 6.72 -20.18 10.02
CA THR A 135 5.58 -20.45 10.89
C THR A 135 4.54 -19.33 10.79
N LYS A 136 3.28 -19.72 10.62
CA LYS A 136 2.11 -18.82 10.61
C LYS A 136 1.95 -18.05 11.93
N ILE A 137 1.73 -16.73 11.83
CA ILE A 137 1.26 -15.89 12.94
C ILE A 137 -0.07 -16.46 13.43
N THR A 138 -0.17 -16.76 14.72
CA THR A 138 -1.30 -17.54 15.28
C THR A 138 -2.60 -16.74 15.27
N ASP A 139 -2.63 -15.59 15.95
CA ASP A 139 -3.75 -14.65 15.95
C ASP A 139 -3.21 -13.20 15.94
N LEU A 140 -3.70 -12.36 15.04
CA LEU A 140 -3.53 -10.89 15.10
C LEU A 140 -4.90 -10.21 14.87
N ILE A 141 -5.69 -10.08 15.94
CA ILE A 141 -7.14 -9.81 15.85
C ILE A 141 -7.59 -8.63 16.73
N ASN A 142 -8.30 -7.67 16.17
CA ASN A 142 -8.99 -6.59 16.90
C ASN A 142 -8.04 -5.75 17.80
N ASN A 143 -6.81 -5.49 17.35
CA ASN A 143 -5.91 -4.56 18.05
C ASN A 143 -5.98 -3.14 17.43
N ALA A 144 -5.73 -2.13 18.24
CA ALA A 144 -5.79 -0.72 17.88
C ALA A 144 -4.43 -0.04 18.07
N ALA A 145 -3.96 0.72 17.08
CA ALA A 145 -2.67 1.41 17.17
C ALA A 145 -2.78 2.88 16.73
N HIS A 146 -2.50 3.81 17.65
CA HIS A 146 -2.63 5.23 17.37
C HIS A 146 -1.62 6.15 18.05
N SER A 147 -1.51 7.35 17.50
CA SER A 147 -0.61 8.43 17.97
C SER A 147 0.89 8.06 17.94
N ASN A 148 1.28 7.00 17.24
CA ASN A 148 2.68 6.55 17.16
C ASN A 148 3.44 7.43 16.15
N ASN A 149 3.99 8.54 16.63
CA ASN A 149 4.75 9.51 15.81
C ASN A 149 5.74 10.39 16.61
N HIS A 150 5.84 10.27 17.94
CA HIS A 150 6.43 11.35 18.74
C HIS A 150 7.98 11.48 18.62
N VAL A 151 8.51 12.61 19.07
CA VAL A 151 9.91 13.09 18.98
C VAL A 151 10.32 13.67 17.62
N SER A 152 10.55 14.98 17.62
CA SER A 152 11.38 15.73 16.70
C SER A 152 12.87 15.55 17.02
N ILE A 153 13.68 15.06 16.08
CA ILE A 153 15.15 14.96 16.20
C ILE A 153 15.81 15.60 14.98
N PRO A 154 16.78 16.52 15.14
CA PRO A 154 17.53 17.07 14.01
C PRO A 154 18.53 16.08 13.42
N PHE A 155 18.31 15.68 12.16
CA PHE A 155 19.29 15.37 11.10
C PHE A 155 20.46 14.36 11.29
N PHE A 156 20.87 13.92 12.49
CA PHE A 156 22.20 13.30 12.70
C PHE A 156 22.27 12.04 13.61
N GLU A 157 21.29 11.13 13.56
CA GLU A 157 21.52 9.72 13.93
C GLU A 157 21.21 8.80 12.73
N GLU A 158 22.15 7.90 12.41
CA GLU A 158 22.17 7.05 11.21
C GLU A 158 21.57 5.65 11.49
N TYR A 159 20.97 5.04 10.45
CA TYR A 159 20.62 3.61 10.38
C TYR A 159 19.80 2.94 11.50
N VAL A 160 18.99 3.67 12.27
CA VAL A 160 17.92 3.05 13.11
C VAL A 160 16.53 3.39 12.54
N CYS A 161 15.64 2.41 12.47
CA CYS A 161 14.40 2.45 11.66
C CYS A 161 13.54 3.71 11.87
N ARG A 162 13.41 4.58 10.86
CA ARG A 162 12.54 5.79 10.85
C ARG A 162 11.03 5.50 10.89
N ALA A 163 10.65 4.24 11.07
CA ALA A 163 9.31 3.69 10.95
C ALA A 163 8.49 3.96 12.23
N LYS A 164 7.66 5.00 12.20
CA LYS A 164 6.77 5.39 13.30
C LYS A 164 5.34 4.91 13.01
N LEU A 165 5.12 3.63 13.24
CA LEU A 165 4.02 2.87 12.65
C LEU A 165 2.95 2.45 13.65
N GLY A 166 1.72 2.24 13.18
CA GLY A 166 0.68 1.57 13.95
C GLY A 166 0.97 0.08 14.10
N LEU A 167 1.09 -0.62 12.97
CA LEU A 167 1.53 -2.02 12.89
C LEU A 167 2.74 -2.13 11.95
N PHE A 168 3.76 -2.90 12.34
CA PHE A 168 4.95 -3.17 11.54
C PHE A 168 5.23 -4.68 11.55
N ILE A 169 5.25 -5.30 10.37
CA ILE A 169 5.61 -6.72 10.19
C ILE A 169 6.76 -6.78 9.19
N ASP A 170 7.96 -6.38 9.62
CA ASP A 170 9.18 -6.39 8.79
C ASP A 170 10.46 -6.29 9.65
N ASN A 171 11.59 -6.32 8.95
CA ASN A 171 12.95 -6.52 9.45
C ASN A 171 13.15 -7.89 10.11
N ARG A 172 14.40 -8.19 10.43
CA ARG A 172 14.81 -9.37 11.18
C ARG A 172 15.77 -8.97 12.30
N ILE A 173 15.74 -9.71 13.39
CA ILE A 173 16.76 -9.59 14.45
C ILE A 173 17.93 -10.51 14.11
N LYS A 174 19.15 -9.99 14.24
CA LYS A 174 20.38 -10.74 14.02
C LYS A 174 21.42 -10.35 15.05
N LYS A 175 22.08 -11.36 15.63
CA LYS A 175 23.23 -11.17 16.51
C LYS A 175 24.48 -10.88 15.68
N ILE A 176 25.13 -9.74 15.94
CA ILE A 176 26.38 -9.32 15.29
C ILE A 176 27.39 -9.04 16.40
N GLY A 177 28.33 -9.98 16.59
CA GLY A 177 29.17 -10.02 17.79
C GLY A 177 28.31 -10.23 19.04
N ASN A 178 28.39 -9.28 19.97
CA ASN A 178 27.59 -9.30 21.20
C ASN A 178 26.30 -8.44 21.10
N GLU A 179 26.07 -7.75 19.98
CA GLU A 179 24.91 -6.85 19.82
C GLU A 179 23.78 -7.53 19.04
N LEU A 180 22.54 -7.37 19.50
CA LEU A 180 21.36 -7.59 18.67
C LEU A 180 21.20 -6.39 17.72
N LYS A 181 21.07 -6.63 16.41
CA LYS A 181 20.80 -5.59 15.42
C LYS A 181 19.54 -5.91 14.63
N VAL A 182 18.84 -4.85 14.23
CA VAL A 182 17.72 -4.90 13.30
C VAL A 182 18.28 -4.63 11.91
N GLU A 183 18.12 -5.56 10.98
CA GLU A 183 18.61 -5.39 9.60
C GLU A 183 17.64 -5.97 8.56
N GLY A 184 17.81 -5.54 7.31
CA GLY A 184 17.24 -6.19 6.12
C GLY A 184 15.72 -6.33 6.10
N THR A 185 15.26 -7.30 5.31
CA THR A 185 13.85 -7.71 5.21
C THR A 185 13.58 -8.92 6.10
N ASN A 186 12.34 -9.10 6.54
CA ASN A 186 11.96 -10.27 7.34
C ASN A 186 12.02 -11.61 6.57
N GLY A 187 11.81 -11.57 5.24
CA GLY A 187 11.69 -12.76 4.40
C GLY A 187 10.54 -13.68 4.83
N TYR A 188 9.50 -13.13 5.47
CA TYR A 188 8.40 -13.91 6.07
C TYR A 188 7.57 -14.61 5.01
N TYR A 189 7.50 -15.94 5.05
CA TYR A 189 6.83 -16.75 4.04
C TYR A 189 6.27 -18.01 4.71
N PRO A 190 5.06 -17.95 5.30
CA PRO A 190 4.51 -19.02 6.12
C PRO A 190 4.11 -20.25 5.28
N ARG A 191 4.40 -21.44 5.80
CA ARG A 191 4.27 -22.73 5.09
C ARG A 191 3.61 -23.78 5.97
N THR A 192 2.84 -24.69 5.37
CA THR A 192 2.19 -25.80 6.08
C THR A 192 3.17 -26.77 6.73
N MET A 193 4.43 -26.78 6.27
CA MET A 193 5.55 -27.53 6.85
C MET A 193 6.68 -26.56 7.25
N PRO A 194 6.59 -25.84 8.38
CA PRO A 194 7.52 -24.76 8.73
C PRO A 194 8.97 -25.23 8.98
N LEU A 195 9.17 -26.51 9.35
CA LEU A 195 10.48 -27.13 9.56
C LEU A 195 11.05 -27.79 8.29
N ASP A 196 10.26 -27.94 7.23
CA ASP A 196 10.69 -28.41 5.91
C ASP A 196 9.97 -27.62 4.81
N PRO A 197 10.20 -26.29 4.71
CA PRO A 197 9.46 -25.41 3.80
C PRO A 197 9.75 -25.68 2.32
N LYS A 198 10.79 -26.48 2.04
CA LYS A 198 11.25 -26.91 0.70
C LYS A 198 10.63 -28.24 0.27
N ASN A 199 9.85 -28.90 1.13
CA ASN A 199 9.14 -30.12 0.75
C ASN A 199 8.21 -29.85 -0.45
N PRO A 200 8.11 -30.75 -1.44
CA PRO A 200 7.12 -30.62 -2.51
C PRO A 200 5.66 -30.64 -2.03
N LEU A 201 5.40 -31.09 -0.79
CA LEU A 201 4.09 -31.06 -0.12
C LEU A 201 3.92 -29.86 0.83
N ALA A 202 4.92 -28.98 0.93
CA ALA A 202 4.78 -27.72 1.65
C ALA A 202 3.99 -26.74 0.77
N GLU A 203 2.84 -26.30 1.28
CA GLU A 203 1.97 -25.29 0.68
C GLU A 203 2.08 -23.98 1.47
N ASP A 204 1.58 -22.88 0.92
CA ASP A 204 1.56 -21.58 1.62
C ASP A 204 0.43 -21.55 2.65
N ASP A 205 0.75 -21.22 3.90
CA ASP A 205 -0.22 -21.20 4.99
C ASP A 205 -0.72 -19.77 5.26
N PRO A 206 -1.94 -19.41 4.80
CA PRO A 206 -2.40 -18.02 4.77
C PRO A 206 -2.57 -17.43 6.17
N VAL A 207 -1.89 -16.31 6.44
CA VAL A 207 -2.06 -15.51 7.66
C VAL A 207 -3.27 -14.60 7.52
N TYR A 208 -3.99 -14.37 8.61
CA TYR A 208 -5.13 -13.45 8.67
C TYR A 208 -4.90 -12.36 9.71
N ILE A 209 -5.08 -11.11 9.31
CA ILE A 209 -5.01 -9.92 10.17
C ILE A 209 -6.39 -9.28 10.14
N ASP A 210 -7.15 -9.44 11.23
CA ASP A 210 -8.58 -9.13 11.28
C ASP A 210 -8.87 -7.96 12.23
N TYR A 211 -9.69 -7.00 11.82
CA TYR A 211 -10.17 -5.87 12.64
C TYR A 211 -9.07 -4.96 13.23
N GLN A 212 -7.82 -5.07 12.78
CA GLN A 212 -6.73 -4.19 13.20
C GLN A 212 -7.01 -2.75 12.73
N THR A 213 -7.05 -1.82 13.67
CA THR A 213 -7.43 -0.42 13.43
C THR A 213 -6.24 0.50 13.68
N CYS A 214 -5.79 1.25 12.66
CA CYS A 214 -4.65 2.16 12.76
C CYS A 214 -5.05 3.61 12.41
N TRP A 215 -4.71 4.58 13.25
CA TRP A 215 -4.95 6.02 12.97
C TRP A 215 -3.95 6.94 13.67
N LYS A 216 -3.70 8.15 13.15
CA LYS A 216 -2.75 9.14 13.74
C LYS A 216 -1.31 8.63 13.96
N ASN A 217 -0.90 7.56 13.29
CA ASN A 217 0.50 7.15 13.20
C ASN A 217 1.21 8.00 12.12
N ARG A 218 2.55 7.95 12.01
CA ARG A 218 3.23 8.57 10.86
C ARG A 218 2.81 7.90 9.55
N GLU A 219 2.80 6.57 9.58
CA GLU A 219 2.30 5.69 8.52
C GLU A 219 1.51 4.58 9.23
N ASN A 220 0.32 4.19 8.74
CA ASN A 220 -0.61 3.41 9.57
C ASN A 220 -0.16 1.96 9.78
N ALA A 221 0.37 1.32 8.73
CA ALA A 221 1.13 0.09 8.87
C ALA A 221 2.05 -0.15 7.67
N TRP A 222 3.03 -1.02 7.90
CA TRP A 222 3.85 -1.65 6.88
C TRP A 222 3.90 -3.14 7.21
N ILE A 223 3.26 -3.96 6.40
CA ILE A 223 3.30 -5.42 6.51
C ILE A 223 4.17 -5.95 5.38
N ARG A 224 5.11 -6.86 5.64
CA ARG A 224 5.82 -7.60 4.58
C ARG A 224 5.71 -9.10 4.85
N GLY A 225 5.45 -9.86 3.80
CA GLY A 225 5.55 -11.32 3.83
C GLY A 225 5.02 -11.94 2.55
N GLY A 226 4.80 -13.24 2.57
CA GLY A 226 3.99 -13.97 1.60
C GLY A 226 2.49 -13.78 1.84
N LEU A 227 1.73 -14.86 1.62
CA LEU A 227 0.28 -14.87 1.60
C LEU A 227 -0.36 -14.39 2.93
N ILE A 228 -0.66 -13.09 2.99
CA ILE A 228 -1.30 -12.43 4.14
C ILE A 228 -2.63 -11.80 3.68
N PHE A 229 -3.70 -12.21 4.34
CA PHE A 229 -5.04 -11.64 4.20
C PHE A 229 -5.28 -10.60 5.29
N VAL A 230 -5.77 -9.44 4.88
CA VAL A 230 -5.82 -8.22 5.67
C VAL A 230 -7.27 -7.70 5.63
N ARG A 231 -8.05 -7.98 6.68
CA ARG A 231 -9.51 -7.89 6.64
C ARG A 231 -10.07 -6.93 7.68
N TRP A 232 -11.08 -6.15 7.29
CA TRP A 232 -11.70 -5.14 8.17
C TRP A 232 -10.67 -4.14 8.71
N TYR A 233 -9.76 -3.68 7.84
CA TYR A 233 -8.46 -3.10 8.13
C TYR A 233 -8.30 -1.65 7.62
N SER A 234 -7.14 -1.02 7.84
CA SER A 234 -6.85 0.39 7.44
C SER A 234 -5.37 0.74 7.11
N SER A 235 -4.61 -0.09 6.36
CA SER A 235 -3.21 0.15 5.88
C SER A 235 -2.67 -0.88 4.81
N SER A 236 -1.35 -1.21 4.75
CA SER A 236 -0.53 -1.54 3.52
C SER A 236 0.63 -2.58 3.77
N ASP A 237 1.30 -3.32 2.84
CA ASP A 237 1.24 -3.66 1.37
C ASP A 237 2.14 -4.93 1.04
N GLN A 238 2.05 -5.61 -0.13
CA GLN A 238 2.93 -6.71 -0.71
C GLN A 238 2.44 -8.18 -0.60
N GLU A 239 2.20 -8.90 -1.73
CA GLU A 239 1.63 -10.29 -1.80
C GLU A 239 0.42 -10.48 -0.86
N GLN A 240 -0.37 -9.41 -0.79
CA GLN A 240 -1.37 -9.18 0.23
C GLN A 240 -2.74 -8.96 -0.39
N PHE A 241 -3.73 -9.61 0.22
CA PHE A 241 -5.14 -9.41 -0.05
C PHE A 241 -5.71 -8.49 1.02
N ILE A 242 -5.86 -7.21 0.72
CA ILE A 242 -6.63 -6.32 1.57
C ILE A 242 -8.10 -6.31 1.14
N GLU A 243 -8.97 -6.76 2.03
CA GLU A 243 -10.39 -6.89 1.72
C GLU A 243 -11.31 -6.30 2.78
N LYS A 244 -12.53 -5.91 2.36
CA LYS A 244 -13.64 -5.51 3.25
C LYS A 244 -13.25 -4.37 4.22
N SER A 245 -12.35 -3.50 3.78
CA SER A 245 -11.57 -2.57 4.61
C SER A 245 -12.00 -1.10 4.46
N VAL A 246 -11.58 -0.25 5.40
CA VAL A 246 -12.04 1.15 5.52
C VAL A 246 -10.86 2.11 5.61
N PHE A 247 -10.82 3.08 4.70
CA PHE A 247 -9.78 4.10 4.65
C PHE A 247 -10.38 5.50 4.77
N MET A 248 -9.90 6.25 5.76
CA MET A 248 -10.28 7.64 6.00
C MET A 248 -9.08 8.54 5.70
N GLY A 249 -9.26 9.49 4.79
CA GLY A 249 -8.31 10.58 4.58
C GLY A 249 -8.47 11.66 5.66
N GLU A 250 -8.99 12.83 5.28
CA GLU A 250 -9.21 13.93 6.22
C GLU A 250 -10.24 13.59 7.31
N THR A 251 -10.05 14.11 8.52
CA THR A 251 -11.06 14.06 9.58
C THR A 251 -11.09 15.37 10.37
N ASP A 252 -12.17 15.63 11.11
CA ASP A 252 -12.26 16.78 12.00
C ASP A 252 -11.24 16.72 13.17
N ASN A 253 -10.56 15.59 13.35
CA ASN A 253 -9.55 15.34 14.38
C ASN A 253 -8.13 15.53 13.83
N ILE A 254 -7.77 16.79 13.59
CA ILE A 254 -6.56 17.21 12.87
C ILE A 254 -5.21 16.89 13.54
N GLY A 255 -5.21 16.35 14.76
CA GLY A 255 -3.99 16.03 15.51
C GLY A 255 -3.35 17.24 16.18
N GLU A 256 -2.14 17.05 16.70
CA GLU A 256 -1.37 18.11 17.35
C GLU A 256 -0.70 19.02 16.30
N PRO A 257 -0.58 20.34 16.55
CA PRO A 257 0.17 21.26 15.70
C PRO A 257 1.59 20.78 15.43
N THR A 258 2.13 21.08 14.26
CA THR A 258 3.46 20.64 13.83
C THR A 258 4.17 21.76 13.07
N GLU A 259 5.45 21.99 13.36
CA GLU A 259 6.31 22.84 12.54
C GLU A 259 7.08 21.99 11.54
N VAL A 260 7.10 22.41 10.27
CA VAL A 260 7.75 21.69 9.17
C VAL A 260 8.69 22.61 8.42
N TRP A 261 9.89 22.13 8.10
CA TRP A 261 10.84 22.87 7.27
C TRP A 261 10.42 22.81 5.80
N SER A 262 10.01 23.96 5.25
CA SER A 262 9.70 24.09 3.82
C SER A 262 10.99 24.34 3.04
N SER A 263 11.43 23.35 2.28
CA SER A 263 12.60 23.46 1.38
C SER A 263 12.42 24.51 0.29
N THR A 264 11.17 24.79 -0.10
CA THR A 264 10.81 25.77 -1.13
C THR A 264 10.83 27.21 -0.62
N LEU A 265 10.66 27.42 0.69
CA LEU A 265 10.64 28.75 1.32
C LEU A 265 11.81 28.99 2.29
N SER A 266 12.72 28.02 2.42
CA SER A 266 13.89 28.03 3.33
C SER A 266 13.57 28.48 4.75
N ARG A 267 12.45 28.01 5.30
CA ARG A 267 11.96 28.36 6.65
C ARG A 267 11.06 27.30 7.24
N LEU A 268 10.90 27.34 8.57
CA LEU A 268 9.82 26.62 9.25
C LEU A 268 8.45 27.22 8.92
N LEU A 269 7.46 26.34 8.75
CA LEU A 269 6.04 26.66 8.62
C LEU A 269 5.27 25.96 9.74
N GLY A 270 4.52 26.72 10.53
CA GLY A 270 3.64 26.17 11.55
C GLY A 270 2.30 25.74 10.95
N TYR A 271 1.95 24.46 11.11
CA TYR A 271 0.66 23.90 10.73
C TYR A 271 -0.21 23.65 11.98
N PRO A 272 -1.50 24.01 11.97
CA PRO A 272 -2.42 23.82 13.11
C PRO A 272 -2.88 22.36 13.25
N ARG A 273 -2.11 21.41 12.71
CA ARG A 273 -2.45 19.99 12.55
C ARG A 273 -1.17 19.16 12.48
N SER A 274 -1.32 17.85 12.62
CA SER A 274 -0.25 16.91 12.29
C SER A 274 -0.17 16.72 10.77
N LEU A 275 1.05 16.58 10.26
CA LEU A 275 1.34 16.20 8.87
C LEU A 275 1.97 14.79 8.82
N VAL A 276 1.78 14.10 7.68
CA VAL A 276 2.27 12.73 7.46
C VAL A 276 3.79 12.65 7.55
N ILE A 277 4.48 13.69 7.05
CA ILE A 277 5.93 13.82 7.12
C ILE A 277 6.30 15.21 7.69
N PRO A 278 6.99 15.29 8.84
CA PRO A 278 7.30 16.57 9.50
C PRO A 278 8.48 17.34 8.88
N TRP A 279 8.98 16.91 7.71
CA TRP A 279 10.05 17.59 6.94
C TRP A 279 9.67 17.81 5.46
N ASP A 280 8.41 17.58 5.09
CA ASP A 280 7.89 17.82 3.74
C ASP A 280 6.47 18.40 3.82
N ASP A 281 6.34 19.66 3.43
CA ASP A 281 5.07 20.39 3.41
C ASP A 281 4.14 20.00 2.25
N LYS A 282 4.62 19.20 1.29
CA LYS A 282 3.90 18.78 0.08
C LYS A 282 3.49 17.31 0.06
N TYR A 283 3.85 16.51 1.07
CA TYR A 283 3.59 15.07 1.04
C TYR A 283 2.08 14.77 0.92
N PRO A 284 1.63 14.02 -0.09
CA PRO A 284 0.22 13.78 -0.30
C PRO A 284 -0.35 12.80 0.73
N ILE A 285 -1.59 13.00 1.15
CA ILE A 285 -2.31 12.01 1.97
C ILE A 285 -2.79 10.88 1.07
N GLN A 286 -2.08 9.75 1.12
CA GLN A 286 -2.39 8.50 0.42
C GLN A 286 -3.23 7.60 1.33
N GLY A 287 -4.24 6.92 0.80
CA GLY A 287 -5.07 5.98 1.55
C GLY A 287 -4.46 4.58 1.57
N PHE A 288 -4.45 3.95 0.41
CA PHE A 288 -3.78 2.69 0.12
C PHE A 288 -2.72 2.91 -0.96
N ILE A 289 -1.61 2.18 -0.86
CA ILE A 289 -0.45 2.28 -1.74
C ILE A 289 -0.32 0.94 -2.49
N PHE A 290 0.37 0.94 -3.62
CA PHE A 290 0.72 -0.26 -4.37
C PHE A 290 2.23 -0.38 -4.43
N TYR A 291 2.78 -1.37 -3.75
CA TYR A 291 4.21 -1.64 -3.67
C TYR A 291 4.58 -2.96 -4.38
N ASP A 292 5.73 -3.54 -4.03
CA ASP A 292 6.32 -4.71 -4.72
C ASP A 292 5.50 -6.00 -4.59
N GLY A 293 5.69 -6.90 -5.54
CA GLY A 293 4.87 -8.10 -5.70
C GLY A 293 3.43 -7.81 -6.18
N PRO A 294 2.65 -8.86 -6.51
CA PRO A 294 1.20 -8.78 -6.63
C PRO A 294 0.55 -8.20 -5.38
N VAL A 295 -0.42 -7.29 -5.55
CA VAL A 295 -1.21 -6.73 -4.44
C VAL A 295 -2.67 -6.64 -4.88
N TYR A 296 -3.57 -7.08 -4.01
CA TYR A 296 -4.98 -7.28 -4.33
C TYR A 296 -5.87 -6.53 -3.33
N ALA A 297 -6.72 -5.65 -3.85
CA ALA A 297 -7.54 -4.74 -3.05
C ALA A 297 -9.03 -4.85 -3.42
N GLU A 298 -9.83 -5.46 -2.53
CA GLU A 298 -11.23 -5.82 -2.83
C GLU A 298 -12.23 -5.26 -1.80
N SER A 299 -13.41 -4.84 -2.25
CA SER A 299 -14.53 -4.44 -1.37
C SER A 299 -14.21 -3.28 -0.41
N ILE A 300 -13.22 -2.44 -0.75
CA ILE A 300 -12.72 -1.35 0.12
C ILE A 300 -13.61 -0.11 0.02
N TRP A 301 -13.84 0.57 1.15
CA TRP A 301 -14.47 1.89 1.17
C TRP A 301 -13.49 3.00 1.57
N PHE A 302 -13.34 4.01 0.70
CA PHE A 302 -12.51 5.19 0.90
C PHE A 302 -13.37 6.45 1.09
N ASP A 303 -13.06 7.28 2.08
CA ASP A 303 -13.71 8.58 2.25
C ASP A 303 -12.74 9.72 2.61
N LYS A 304 -13.15 10.96 2.33
CA LYS A 304 -12.47 12.21 2.71
C LYS A 304 -11.06 12.41 2.13
N PHE A 305 -10.73 11.77 1.00
CA PHE A 305 -9.53 12.08 0.21
C PHE A 305 -9.71 13.34 -0.65
N THR A 306 -10.09 14.44 0.01
CA THR A 306 -10.25 15.79 -0.56
C THR A 306 -8.92 16.54 -0.43
N PRO A 307 -8.24 16.90 -1.53
CA PRO A 307 -7.01 17.67 -1.46
C PRO A 307 -7.28 19.10 -0.96
N THR A 308 -6.30 19.69 -0.30
CA THR A 308 -6.40 21.01 0.34
C THR A 308 -5.60 22.07 -0.44
N THR A 309 -5.51 23.29 0.11
CA THR A 309 -4.56 24.31 -0.36
C THR A 309 -3.10 23.99 -0.04
N ASN A 310 -2.86 23.03 0.87
CA ASN A 310 -1.55 22.80 1.47
C ASN A 310 -0.90 21.52 0.91
N TYR A 311 -1.70 20.47 0.71
CA TYR A 311 -1.27 19.16 0.21
C TYR A 311 -2.35 18.52 -0.67
N THR A 312 -1.90 17.69 -1.59
CA THR A 312 -2.75 16.80 -2.39
C THR A 312 -3.10 15.52 -1.62
N SER A 313 -4.02 14.72 -2.17
CA SER A 313 -4.43 13.44 -1.56
C SER A 313 -4.93 12.48 -2.63
N GLY A 314 -4.85 11.19 -2.38
CA GLY A 314 -5.39 10.12 -3.23
C GLY A 314 -5.85 8.94 -2.40
N ALA A 315 -7.02 8.38 -2.71
CA ALA A 315 -7.47 7.16 -2.05
C ALA A 315 -6.56 5.97 -2.40
N LEU A 316 -6.18 5.83 -3.68
CA LEU A 316 -5.20 4.87 -4.18
C LEU A 316 -3.94 5.60 -4.69
N SER A 317 -2.78 4.97 -4.54
CA SER A 317 -1.48 5.44 -5.05
C SER A 317 -0.54 4.27 -5.29
N LEU A 318 0.67 4.55 -5.75
CA LEU A 318 1.79 3.61 -5.88
C LEU A 318 2.92 4.03 -4.92
N PHE A 319 3.84 3.12 -4.63
CA PHE A 319 5.01 3.43 -3.82
C PHE A 319 5.97 4.31 -4.63
N ARG A 320 6.52 5.34 -3.99
CA ARG A 320 7.40 6.36 -4.59
C ARG A 320 8.80 6.26 -3.99
N ASN A 321 9.83 6.62 -4.76
CA ASN A 321 11.24 6.32 -4.52
C ASN A 321 11.49 4.81 -4.57
N ASN A 322 10.86 4.14 -5.53
CA ASN A 322 10.94 2.72 -5.75
C ASN A 322 11.94 2.37 -6.86
N ARG A 323 12.88 1.45 -6.59
CA ARG A 323 13.80 0.92 -7.61
C ARG A 323 13.15 -0.19 -8.45
N CYS A 324 12.30 -1.03 -7.84
CA CYS A 324 11.78 -2.24 -8.48
C CYS A 324 10.38 -2.01 -9.07
N SER A 325 10.10 -2.49 -10.28
CA SER A 325 8.76 -2.40 -10.89
C SER A 325 7.72 -3.16 -10.06
N SER A 326 6.60 -2.49 -9.75
CA SER A 326 5.41 -3.13 -9.16
C SER A 326 4.89 -4.26 -10.03
N SER A 327 4.20 -5.25 -9.46
CA SER A 327 3.66 -6.36 -10.26
C SER A 327 2.57 -5.92 -11.25
N SER A 328 2.71 -6.39 -12.48
CA SER A 328 1.78 -6.14 -13.58
C SER A 328 0.36 -6.67 -13.37
N VAL A 329 0.17 -7.61 -12.43
CA VAL A 329 -1.10 -8.28 -12.12
C VAL A 329 -1.79 -7.76 -10.85
N SER A 330 -1.16 -6.83 -10.12
CA SER A 330 -1.78 -6.12 -8.99
C SER A 330 -3.07 -5.44 -9.42
N HIS A 331 -4.13 -5.50 -8.61
CA HIS A 331 -5.46 -5.05 -9.04
C HIS A 331 -6.43 -4.67 -7.93
N VAL A 332 -7.52 -4.01 -8.35
CA VAL A 332 -8.64 -3.56 -7.52
C VAL A 332 -9.99 -4.08 -8.01
N MET A 333 -10.94 -4.28 -7.09
CA MET A 333 -12.33 -4.62 -7.39
C MET A 333 -13.31 -4.13 -6.29
N ASP A 334 -14.55 -3.79 -6.66
CA ASP A 334 -15.64 -3.34 -5.78
C ASP A 334 -15.26 -2.17 -4.83
N ILE A 335 -14.43 -1.25 -5.34
CA ILE A 335 -13.96 -0.07 -4.60
C ILE A 335 -15.06 1.00 -4.52
N LYS A 336 -15.39 1.39 -3.29
CA LYS A 336 -16.47 2.34 -2.99
C LYS A 336 -15.90 3.65 -2.44
N TYR A 337 -16.57 4.76 -2.73
CA TYR A 337 -16.10 6.10 -2.39
C TYR A 337 -17.20 6.93 -1.74
N GLY A 338 -16.92 7.57 -0.60
CA GLY A 338 -17.82 8.55 0.04
C GLY A 338 -17.83 9.93 -0.66
N PHE A 339 -16.78 10.23 -1.42
CA PHE A 339 -16.59 11.48 -2.17
C PHE A 339 -16.87 11.33 -3.68
N VAL A 340 -17.01 12.45 -4.40
CA VAL A 340 -17.05 12.46 -5.87
C VAL A 340 -15.67 12.80 -6.42
N ASP A 341 -15.17 11.87 -7.23
CA ASP A 341 -13.92 11.94 -7.96
C ASP A 341 -13.78 13.26 -8.76
N MET A 342 -12.70 14.02 -8.52
CA MET A 342 -12.43 15.32 -9.12
C MET A 342 -12.00 15.20 -10.58
N GLY A 343 -12.18 16.27 -11.35
CA GLY A 343 -11.74 16.31 -12.75
C GLY A 343 -12.36 15.24 -13.64
N ARG A 344 -13.58 14.75 -13.34
CA ARG A 344 -14.36 13.87 -14.24
C ARG A 344 -14.27 14.39 -15.68
N ARG A 345 -13.88 13.53 -16.64
CA ARG A 345 -13.85 13.86 -18.06
C ARG A 345 -15.18 14.50 -18.48
N LYS A 346 -15.11 15.78 -18.84
CA LYS A 346 -16.22 16.51 -19.44
C LYS A 346 -16.03 16.47 -20.94
N LEU A 347 -17.06 16.03 -21.66
CA LEU A 347 -17.13 16.20 -23.10
C LEU A 347 -17.03 17.69 -23.43
N SER A 348 -16.02 18.05 -24.22
CA SER A 348 -15.92 19.34 -24.92
C SER A 348 -17.13 19.56 -25.82
N ILE A 349 -17.40 20.80 -26.24
CA ILE A 349 -18.55 21.12 -27.09
C ILE A 349 -18.49 20.30 -28.40
N ALA A 350 -17.29 20.09 -28.95
CA ALA A 350 -17.07 19.22 -30.12
C ALA A 350 -17.43 17.75 -29.86
N GLU A 351 -16.90 17.13 -28.80
CA GLU A 351 -17.26 15.75 -28.42
C GLU A 351 -18.76 15.61 -28.15
N ARG A 352 -19.41 16.63 -27.55
CA ARG A 352 -20.87 16.61 -27.32
C ARG A 352 -21.66 16.57 -28.62
N TRP A 353 -21.23 17.31 -29.64
CA TRP A 353 -21.84 17.25 -30.98
C TRP A 353 -21.58 15.90 -31.67
N GLN A 354 -20.39 15.33 -31.54
CA GLN A 354 -20.09 13.98 -32.05
C GLN A 354 -20.96 12.91 -31.37
N VAL A 355 -21.15 12.99 -30.03
CA VAL A 355 -22.10 12.14 -29.28
C VAL A 355 -23.51 12.24 -29.84
N VAL A 356 -24.00 13.45 -30.14
CA VAL A 356 -25.33 13.66 -30.74
C VAL A 356 -25.39 13.04 -32.14
N GLY A 357 -24.37 13.23 -32.97
CA GLY A 357 -24.27 12.61 -34.29
C GLY A 357 -24.34 11.08 -34.21
N MET A 358 -23.51 10.45 -33.37
CA MET A 358 -23.50 9.00 -33.17
C MET A 358 -24.83 8.47 -32.60
N ALA A 359 -25.48 9.22 -31.70
CA ALA A 359 -26.78 8.84 -31.16
C ALA A 359 -27.92 8.97 -32.18
N ASN A 360 -27.77 9.84 -33.19
CA ASN A 360 -28.72 10.00 -34.29
C ASN A 360 -28.51 8.95 -35.40
N THR A 361 -27.28 8.42 -35.59
CA THR A 361 -27.01 7.26 -36.45
C THR A 361 -27.33 5.91 -35.78
N GLY A 362 -27.97 5.92 -34.61
CA GLY A 362 -28.51 4.72 -33.96
C GLY A 362 -27.54 3.96 -33.04
N LEU A 363 -26.32 4.47 -32.81
CA LEU A 363 -25.39 3.84 -31.86
C LEU A 363 -25.93 3.91 -30.43
N SER A 364 -25.81 2.80 -29.68
CA SER A 364 -26.32 2.75 -28.32
C SER A 364 -25.54 3.69 -27.40
N CYS A 365 -26.23 4.33 -26.45
CA CYS A 365 -25.59 5.23 -25.48
C CYS A 365 -24.45 4.55 -24.69
N ARG A 366 -24.46 3.22 -24.56
CA ARG A 366 -23.40 2.42 -23.91
C ARG A 366 -22.16 2.28 -24.80
N ARG A 367 -22.32 2.07 -26.11
CA ARG A 367 -21.19 1.99 -27.08
C ARG A 367 -20.54 3.36 -27.31
N ILE A 368 -21.35 4.41 -27.37
CA ILE A 368 -20.88 5.82 -27.42
C ILE A 368 -20.09 6.17 -26.15
N ALA A 369 -20.55 5.72 -24.98
CA ALA A 369 -19.91 5.99 -23.69
C ALA A 369 -18.48 5.42 -23.61
N VAL A 370 -18.28 4.20 -24.10
CA VAL A 370 -16.95 3.57 -24.20
C VAL A 370 -16.06 4.37 -25.16
N HIS A 371 -16.55 4.73 -26.35
CA HIS A 371 -15.79 5.51 -27.33
C HIS A 371 -15.29 6.86 -26.79
N PHE A 372 -16.10 7.56 -25.99
CA PHE A 372 -15.72 8.84 -25.38
C PHE A 372 -15.11 8.74 -23.97
N GLY A 373 -14.84 7.54 -23.44
CA GLY A 373 -14.25 7.39 -22.11
C GLY A 373 -15.05 8.07 -20.98
N VAL A 374 -16.38 8.02 -21.03
CA VAL A 374 -17.26 8.61 -20.02
C VAL A 374 -18.32 7.62 -19.57
N ASN A 375 -18.78 7.73 -18.32
CA ASN A 375 -19.86 6.87 -17.84
C ASN A 375 -21.14 7.06 -18.68
N HIS A 376 -21.82 5.95 -19.03
CA HIS A 376 -22.97 5.97 -19.94
C HIS A 376 -24.14 6.88 -19.52
N THR A 377 -24.28 7.19 -18.23
CA THR A 377 -25.28 8.16 -17.76
C THR A 377 -24.99 9.60 -18.22
N VAL A 378 -23.74 9.94 -18.55
CA VAL A 378 -23.36 11.21 -19.18
C VAL A 378 -23.95 11.29 -20.59
N ILE A 379 -23.77 10.24 -21.39
CA ILE A 379 -24.31 10.15 -22.75
C ILE A 379 -25.84 10.21 -22.73
N ILE A 380 -26.49 9.40 -21.89
CA ILE A 380 -27.96 9.41 -21.74
C ILE A 380 -28.46 10.81 -21.42
N ARG A 381 -27.87 11.50 -20.42
CA ARG A 381 -28.28 12.85 -20.01
C ARG A 381 -28.00 13.92 -21.07
N LEU A 382 -26.97 13.75 -21.90
CA LEU A 382 -26.67 14.65 -23.00
C LEU A 382 -27.64 14.46 -24.17
N VAL A 383 -27.85 13.23 -24.61
CA VAL A 383 -28.78 12.91 -25.72
C VAL A 383 -30.23 13.25 -25.32
N GLN A 384 -30.64 12.97 -24.09
CA GLN A 384 -31.95 13.41 -23.56
C GLN A 384 -32.07 14.94 -23.51
N ARG A 385 -31.03 15.66 -23.07
CA ARG A 385 -31.00 17.13 -23.10
C ARG A 385 -31.16 17.67 -24.52
N TYR A 386 -30.36 17.16 -25.46
CA TYR A 386 -30.41 17.56 -26.86
C TYR A 386 -31.80 17.32 -27.47
N ARG A 387 -32.39 16.13 -27.26
CA ARG A 387 -33.77 15.83 -27.71
C ARG A 387 -34.85 16.70 -27.06
N GLN A 388 -34.60 17.29 -25.88
CA GLN A 388 -35.51 18.22 -25.20
C GLN A 388 -35.32 19.69 -25.56
N THR A 389 -34.10 20.11 -25.91
CA THR A 389 -33.75 21.55 -26.00
C THR A 389 -32.93 21.93 -27.23
N GLY A 390 -32.74 21.03 -28.20
CA GLY A 390 -31.98 21.26 -29.44
C GLY A 390 -30.49 21.59 -29.25
N SER A 391 -29.96 21.49 -28.03
CA SER A 391 -28.67 22.06 -27.65
C SER A 391 -27.86 21.13 -26.74
N VAL A 392 -26.55 21.12 -26.99
CA VAL A 392 -25.53 20.42 -26.18
C VAL A 392 -25.00 21.24 -25.02
N GLU A 393 -25.33 22.53 -24.96
CA GLU A 393 -24.79 23.47 -23.97
C GLU A 393 -25.24 23.17 -22.54
N ASP A 394 -24.46 23.65 -21.57
CA ASP A 394 -24.81 23.54 -20.16
C ASP A 394 -25.91 24.53 -19.77
N ARG A 395 -27.05 23.99 -19.29
CA ARG A 395 -28.20 24.78 -18.86
C ARG A 395 -27.78 25.80 -17.79
N PRO A 396 -28.31 27.04 -17.81
CA PRO A 396 -28.14 28.00 -16.73
C PRO A 396 -28.46 27.36 -15.38
N ARG A 397 -27.54 27.48 -14.41
CA ARG A 397 -27.69 26.83 -13.10
C ARG A 397 -28.74 27.58 -12.29
N ALA A 398 -29.80 26.89 -11.88
CA ALA A 398 -30.88 27.45 -11.06
C ALA A 398 -30.41 27.75 -9.62
N GLY A 399 -29.72 28.89 -9.46
CA GLY A 399 -29.33 29.48 -8.17
C GLY A 399 -28.42 28.62 -7.29
N ARG A 400 -28.39 28.94 -5.99
CA ARG A 400 -27.77 28.09 -4.96
C ARG A 400 -28.72 26.91 -4.69
N PRO A 401 -28.35 25.66 -5.02
CA PRO A 401 -29.22 24.52 -4.78
C PRO A 401 -29.45 24.31 -3.28
N ARG A 402 -30.64 23.84 -2.89
CA ARG A 402 -30.96 23.51 -1.50
C ARG A 402 -29.91 22.55 -0.92
N LYS A 403 -29.52 22.82 0.32
CA LYS A 403 -28.58 22.01 1.11
C LYS A 403 -29.24 20.80 1.77
N THR A 404 -30.57 20.76 1.80
CA THR A 404 -31.41 19.72 2.38
C THR A 404 -32.47 19.24 1.38
N THR A 405 -33.01 18.04 1.60
CA THR A 405 -34.16 17.46 0.90
C THR A 405 -35.44 17.53 1.74
N PRO A 406 -36.64 17.38 1.14
CA PRO A 406 -37.91 17.41 1.90
C PRO A 406 -38.10 16.27 2.92
N ARG A 407 -37.25 15.25 2.96
CA ARG A 407 -37.22 14.25 4.06
C ARG A 407 -36.42 14.77 5.26
N GLU A 408 -35.37 15.53 4.97
CA GLU A 408 -34.43 16.11 5.93
C GLU A 408 -35.04 17.33 6.61
N ASP A 409 -35.66 18.22 5.83
CA ASP A 409 -36.42 19.39 6.34
C ASP A 409 -37.49 18.96 7.36
N ARG A 410 -38.20 17.85 7.09
CA ARG A 410 -39.19 17.26 8.00
C ARG A 410 -38.55 16.65 9.25
N ASN A 411 -37.39 16.01 9.15
CA ASN A 411 -36.73 15.41 10.31
C ASN A 411 -36.08 16.48 11.20
N LEU A 412 -35.46 17.51 10.62
CA LEU A 412 -34.98 18.71 11.33
C LEU A 412 -36.15 19.42 12.02
N SER A 413 -37.27 19.63 11.31
CA SER A 413 -38.52 20.17 11.87
C SER A 413 -39.11 19.33 13.01
N ARG A 414 -38.79 18.03 13.08
CA ARG A 414 -39.19 17.14 14.17
C ARG A 414 -38.23 17.25 15.35
N GLN A 415 -36.91 17.21 15.11
CA GLN A 415 -35.91 17.36 16.17
C GLN A 415 -36.02 18.71 16.89
N ALA A 416 -36.21 19.80 16.15
CA ALA A 416 -36.42 21.13 16.73
C ALA A 416 -37.69 21.23 17.60
N ARG A 417 -38.74 20.46 17.29
CA ARG A 417 -39.97 20.39 18.13
C ARG A 417 -39.80 19.49 19.34
N LEU A 418 -39.01 18.42 19.23
CA LEU A 418 -38.69 17.51 20.34
C LEU A 418 -37.68 18.13 21.33
N LYS A 419 -36.84 19.06 20.88
CA LYS A 419 -35.81 19.74 21.68
C LYS A 419 -35.80 21.25 21.39
N PRO A 420 -36.84 22.01 21.82
CA PRO A 420 -37.01 23.42 21.46
C PRO A 420 -35.93 24.35 22.00
N PHE A 421 -35.17 23.92 23.01
CA PHE A 421 -34.06 24.69 23.59
C PHE A 421 -32.68 24.30 23.02
N SER A 422 -32.59 23.36 22.08
CA SER A 422 -31.30 22.97 21.49
C SER A 422 -30.79 24.02 20.50
N SER A 423 -29.52 24.37 20.61
CA SER A 423 -28.88 25.33 19.70
C SER A 423 -28.77 24.79 18.27
N ALA A 424 -28.58 25.69 17.30
CA ALA A 424 -28.39 25.30 15.90
C ALA A 424 -27.23 24.32 15.68
N ASP A 425 -26.16 24.42 16.48
CA ASP A 425 -25.03 23.47 16.41
C ASP A 425 -25.36 22.12 17.07
N GLN A 426 -26.11 22.10 18.18
CA GLN A 426 -26.59 20.86 18.79
C GLN A 426 -27.55 20.11 17.85
N LEU A 427 -28.47 20.83 17.19
CA LEU A 427 -29.35 20.25 16.17
C LEU A 427 -28.56 19.79 14.94
N ARG A 428 -27.48 20.49 14.55
CA ARG A 428 -26.55 20.05 13.49
C ARG A 428 -25.79 18.77 13.87
N ARG A 429 -25.36 18.58 15.12
CA ARG A 429 -24.67 17.34 15.56
C ARG A 429 -25.60 16.13 15.55
N LEU A 430 -26.88 16.33 15.83
CA LEU A 430 -27.95 15.32 15.66
C LEU A 430 -28.36 15.14 14.18
N TRP A 431 -27.73 15.87 13.26
CA TRP A 431 -28.03 15.91 11.84
C TRP A 431 -26.74 15.76 11.01
N PRO A 432 -26.16 14.55 10.89
CA PRO A 432 -25.06 14.29 9.97
C PRO A 432 -25.55 14.56 8.54
N ILE A 433 -25.22 15.74 8.02
CA ILE A 433 -25.57 16.12 6.65
C ILE A 433 -24.88 15.13 5.72
N GLY A 434 -25.67 14.29 5.04
CA GLY A 434 -25.25 13.62 3.82
C GLY A 434 -24.91 14.69 2.78
N GLY A 435 -23.67 15.17 2.83
CA GLY A 435 -23.23 16.30 2.02
C GLY A 435 -23.43 16.01 0.55
N ARG A 436 -23.56 17.07 -0.26
CA ARG A 436 -23.11 16.95 -1.65
C ARG A 436 -21.68 16.43 -1.58
N PRO A 437 -21.34 15.27 -2.16
CA PRO A 437 -20.03 14.69 -2.00
C PRO A 437 -18.95 15.72 -2.34
N THR A 438 -17.97 15.87 -1.46
CA THR A 438 -16.84 16.75 -1.72
C THR A 438 -16.08 16.25 -2.94
N GLY A 439 -15.31 17.14 -3.56
CA GLY A 439 -14.32 16.71 -4.53
C GLY A 439 -13.22 15.94 -3.80
N GLY A 440 -12.88 14.75 -4.28
CA GLY A 440 -11.67 14.03 -3.85
C GLY A 440 -11.03 13.30 -5.01
N ASN A 441 -9.81 12.80 -4.85
CA ASN A 441 -9.14 12.04 -5.91
C ASN A 441 -9.21 10.55 -5.59
N ARG A 442 -9.74 9.74 -6.52
CA ARG A 442 -9.71 8.28 -6.39
C ARG A 442 -8.30 7.71 -6.47
N VAL A 443 -7.47 8.30 -7.33
CA VAL A 443 -6.06 7.99 -7.49
C VAL A 443 -5.29 9.30 -7.46
N TYR A 444 -4.14 9.37 -6.82
CA TYR A 444 -3.21 10.49 -7.01
C TYR A 444 -1.80 10.05 -6.64
N ASP A 445 -0.92 9.94 -7.64
CA ASP A 445 0.49 9.57 -7.40
C ASP A 445 1.47 10.75 -7.52
N GLY A 446 1.10 11.77 -8.31
CA GLY A 446 1.95 12.94 -8.52
C GLY A 446 2.83 12.83 -9.76
N ASP A 447 3.86 13.68 -9.78
CA ASP A 447 4.91 13.80 -10.79
C ASP A 447 6.19 14.32 -10.10
N GLU A 448 7.21 14.69 -10.86
CA GLU A 448 8.48 15.28 -10.40
C GLU A 448 8.34 16.45 -9.40
N THR A 449 7.18 17.11 -9.30
CA THR A 449 6.94 18.20 -8.35
C THR A 449 6.59 17.70 -6.93
N VAL A 450 6.43 16.38 -6.75
CA VAL A 450 5.98 15.73 -5.51
C VAL A 450 7.11 14.91 -4.89
N HIS A 451 7.39 15.15 -3.61
CA HIS A 451 8.48 14.49 -2.87
C HIS A 451 8.50 12.96 -3.05
N GLY A 452 9.68 12.42 -3.34
CA GLY A 452 9.89 10.99 -3.52
C GLY A 452 9.60 10.49 -4.93
N PHE A 453 8.99 11.28 -5.82
CA PHE A 453 9.01 10.93 -7.25
C PHE A 453 10.44 11.11 -7.77
N ASN A 454 11.13 10.00 -8.04
CA ASN A 454 12.47 9.99 -8.63
C ASN A 454 12.43 9.34 -10.04
N ASN A 455 13.50 9.50 -10.80
CA ASN A 455 13.62 8.92 -12.16
C ASN A 455 13.92 7.40 -12.15
N LEU A 456 13.56 6.68 -11.08
CA LEU A 456 13.90 5.26 -10.88
C LEU A 456 13.01 4.34 -11.72
N ASP A 457 13.56 3.21 -12.17
CA ASP A 457 12.85 2.17 -12.95
C ASP A 457 11.47 1.85 -12.33
N GLY A 458 11.44 1.52 -11.03
CA GLY A 458 10.22 1.24 -10.27
C GLY A 458 9.23 2.41 -10.17
N ASP A 459 9.70 3.66 -10.06
CA ASP A 459 8.86 4.86 -10.03
C ASP A 459 8.19 5.14 -11.38
N LYS A 460 8.91 4.92 -12.50
CA LYS A 460 8.41 5.06 -13.88
C LYS A 460 7.42 3.95 -14.25
N SER A 461 7.68 2.72 -13.81
CA SER A 461 6.97 1.50 -14.26
C SER A 461 5.75 1.11 -13.41
N ALA A 462 5.46 1.87 -12.34
CA ALA A 462 4.44 1.52 -11.36
C ALA A 462 3.01 1.45 -11.93
N THR A 463 2.27 0.36 -11.64
CA THR A 463 0.92 0.11 -12.19
C THR A 463 0.03 -0.84 -11.37
N TYR A 464 -1.30 -0.78 -11.59
CA TYR A 464 -2.29 -1.80 -11.18
C TYR A 464 -3.50 -1.83 -12.14
N ARG A 465 -4.38 -2.84 -12.04
CA ARG A 465 -5.57 -3.03 -12.89
C ARG A 465 -6.88 -2.72 -12.16
N ASP A 466 -7.76 -1.95 -12.78
CA ASP A 466 -9.17 -1.75 -12.41
C ASP A 466 -10.03 -2.83 -13.10
N GLN A 467 -10.36 -3.91 -12.38
CA GLN A 467 -10.99 -5.09 -13.00
C GLN A 467 -12.47 -4.90 -13.35
N ASP A 468 -13.21 -4.18 -12.52
CA ASP A 468 -14.67 -4.02 -12.64
C ASP A 468 -15.10 -2.61 -13.10
N GLY A 469 -14.14 -1.68 -13.19
CA GLY A 469 -14.42 -0.28 -13.47
C GLY A 469 -14.78 0.53 -12.23
N SER A 470 -14.61 0.00 -11.01
CA SER A 470 -14.93 0.71 -9.77
C SER A 470 -14.11 1.99 -9.60
N VAL A 471 -12.84 1.99 -10.02
CA VAL A 471 -11.94 3.15 -9.92
C VAL A 471 -12.10 4.14 -11.07
N THR A 472 -12.17 3.67 -12.32
CA THR A 472 -12.24 4.52 -13.53
C THR A 472 -13.66 4.90 -13.95
N ASN A 473 -14.68 4.09 -13.59
CA ASN A 473 -16.03 4.09 -14.17
C ASN A 473 -16.08 3.69 -15.66
N LEU A 474 -15.04 3.01 -16.17
CA LEU A 474 -14.91 2.53 -17.54
C LEU A 474 -15.03 1.00 -17.62
N THR A 475 -15.34 0.49 -18.81
CA THR A 475 -15.40 -0.96 -19.11
C THR A 475 -15.02 -1.17 -20.58
N PRO A 476 -14.23 -2.19 -20.97
CA PRO A 476 -13.67 -3.26 -20.13
C PRO A 476 -12.51 -2.78 -19.22
N ILE A 477 -11.85 -3.73 -18.56
CA ILE A 477 -10.69 -3.57 -17.65
C ILE A 477 -9.76 -2.44 -18.10
N GLN A 478 -9.31 -1.61 -17.16
CA GLN A 478 -8.29 -0.59 -17.39
C GLN A 478 -7.02 -0.95 -16.62
N GLN A 479 -5.85 -0.92 -17.25
CA GLN A 479 -4.58 -0.77 -16.53
C GLN A 479 -4.39 0.72 -16.20
N ILE A 480 -4.05 1.03 -14.95
CA ILE A 480 -3.70 2.38 -14.50
C ILE A 480 -2.18 2.46 -14.42
N VAL A 481 -1.57 3.34 -15.23
CA VAL A 481 -0.12 3.43 -15.43
C VAL A 481 0.38 4.86 -15.26
N LYS A 482 1.68 5.00 -14.98
CA LYS A 482 2.39 6.29 -15.07
C LYS A 482 2.25 6.88 -16.49
N PRO A 483 2.25 8.21 -16.63
CA PRO A 483 1.95 8.88 -17.90
C PRO A 483 3.15 8.92 -18.87
N GLU A 484 4.14 8.05 -18.71
CA GLU A 484 5.36 8.03 -19.51
C GLU A 484 5.10 7.61 -20.96
N ARG A 485 5.91 8.15 -21.89
CA ARG A 485 5.78 7.84 -23.32
C ARG A 485 5.96 6.34 -23.60
N PHE A 486 6.94 5.70 -22.97
CA PHE A 486 7.20 4.27 -23.16
C PHE A 486 6.07 3.38 -22.63
N TYR A 487 5.38 3.78 -21.56
CA TYR A 487 4.26 3.01 -20.98
C TYR A 487 2.86 3.37 -21.51
N THR A 488 2.73 4.38 -22.38
CA THR A 488 1.43 4.85 -22.89
C THR A 488 1.36 4.91 -24.42
N THR A 489 0.13 4.82 -24.96
CA THR A 489 -0.16 4.93 -26.40
C THR A 489 -1.21 6.01 -26.63
N ALA A 490 -1.43 6.42 -27.89
CA ALA A 490 -2.49 7.36 -28.26
C ALA A 490 -3.93 6.90 -27.90
N SER A 491 -4.12 5.63 -27.51
CA SER A 491 -5.40 5.10 -26.99
C SER A 491 -5.58 5.24 -25.48
N CYS A 492 -4.51 5.53 -24.73
CA CYS A 492 -4.55 5.75 -23.29
C CYS A 492 -5.13 7.12 -22.94
N GLN A 493 -5.89 7.19 -21.85
CA GLN A 493 -6.55 8.42 -21.40
C GLN A 493 -5.85 8.98 -20.18
N TYR A 494 -5.03 10.03 -20.38
CA TYR A 494 -4.38 10.75 -19.29
C TYR A 494 -5.39 11.48 -18.40
N ARG A 495 -5.13 11.49 -17.09
CA ARG A 495 -5.97 12.16 -16.09
C ARG A 495 -5.15 13.04 -15.17
N SER A 496 -5.08 14.33 -15.51
CA SER A 496 -4.32 15.37 -14.79
C SER A 496 -4.64 15.53 -13.30
N THR A 497 -5.84 15.15 -12.84
CA THR A 497 -6.22 15.14 -11.41
C THR A 497 -5.66 13.96 -10.63
N TRP A 498 -5.29 12.87 -11.31
CA TRP A 498 -4.64 11.70 -10.74
C TRP A 498 -3.13 11.68 -11.01
N LYS A 499 -2.69 12.45 -12.03
CA LYS A 499 -1.36 12.40 -12.66
C LYS A 499 -1.01 11.04 -13.32
N MET A 500 -2.01 10.20 -13.53
CA MET A 500 -1.89 8.85 -14.11
C MET A 500 -2.63 8.75 -15.46
N ALA A 501 -2.32 7.73 -16.25
CA ALA A 501 -3.06 7.36 -17.45
C ALA A 501 -3.88 6.07 -17.24
N MET A 502 -4.99 5.96 -17.98
CA MET A 502 -5.86 4.77 -18.02
C MET A 502 -5.75 4.14 -19.41
N CYS A 503 -5.28 2.89 -19.49
CA CYS A 503 -5.02 2.18 -20.74
C CYS A 503 -5.87 0.90 -20.85
N LEU A 504 -6.28 0.54 -22.06
CA LEU A 504 -7.01 -0.72 -22.34
C LEU A 504 -6.07 -1.95 -22.49
N HIS A 505 -4.76 -1.71 -22.56
CA HIS A 505 -3.76 -2.76 -22.75
C HIS A 505 -3.55 -3.60 -21.50
N LYS A 506 -3.12 -4.85 -21.69
CA LYS A 506 -2.44 -5.61 -20.63
C LYS A 506 -0.97 -5.23 -20.62
N TYR A 507 -0.29 -5.48 -19.51
CA TYR A 507 1.15 -5.28 -19.36
C TYR A 507 1.79 -6.51 -18.71
N ALA A 508 3.07 -6.76 -18.98
CA ALA A 508 3.93 -7.71 -18.27
C ALA A 508 5.11 -6.97 -17.62
N LYS A 509 5.70 -7.54 -16.56
CA LYS A 509 6.99 -7.10 -16.03
C LYS A 509 8.10 -7.81 -16.79
N LEU A 510 9.18 -7.08 -17.08
CA LEU A 510 10.33 -7.54 -17.86
C LEU A 510 11.60 -7.17 -17.09
N ASP A 511 12.32 -8.17 -16.61
CA ASP A 511 13.58 -8.01 -15.87
C ASP A 511 14.76 -8.30 -16.81
N VAL A 512 15.68 -7.35 -16.93
CA VAL A 512 16.87 -7.44 -17.81
C VAL A 512 18.15 -7.42 -16.97
N ASN A 513 18.92 -8.49 -17.07
CA ASN A 513 20.18 -8.64 -16.35
C ASN A 513 21.38 -8.24 -17.23
N ILE A 514 22.24 -7.35 -16.73
CA ILE A 514 23.33 -6.72 -17.47
C ILE A 514 24.66 -7.14 -16.83
N ASP A 515 25.61 -7.59 -17.64
CA ASP A 515 26.85 -8.13 -17.11
C ASP A 515 27.69 -7.09 -16.36
N ASN A 516 28.28 -7.54 -15.24
CA ASN A 516 29.09 -6.72 -14.36
C ASN A 516 30.39 -6.22 -15.00
N GLY A 517 30.87 -6.89 -16.04
CA GLY A 517 32.09 -6.55 -16.78
C GLY A 517 31.90 -5.57 -17.95
N SER A 518 30.67 -5.15 -18.27
CA SER A 518 30.42 -4.30 -19.43
C SER A 518 31.07 -2.90 -19.30
N PRO A 519 31.81 -2.40 -20.32
CA PRO A 519 32.36 -1.04 -20.33
C PRO A 519 31.29 0.05 -20.44
N ASP A 520 30.04 -0.32 -20.72
CA ASP A 520 28.89 0.59 -20.80
C ASP A 520 28.20 0.82 -19.45
N ARG A 521 28.69 0.21 -18.37
CA ARG A 521 28.14 0.39 -17.02
C ARG A 521 28.25 1.84 -16.57
N GLY A 522 27.11 2.46 -16.25
CA GLY A 522 27.01 3.89 -15.90
C GLY A 522 26.92 4.84 -17.11
N GLN A 523 26.91 4.31 -18.35
CA GLN A 523 26.51 5.07 -19.53
C GLN A 523 24.98 4.99 -19.69
N THR A 524 24.35 6.09 -20.12
CA THR A 524 22.90 6.19 -20.32
C THR A 524 22.48 5.55 -21.65
N ASN A 525 22.67 4.24 -21.76
CA ASN A 525 22.42 3.51 -23.00
C ASN A 525 20.93 3.23 -23.23
N ASP A 526 20.54 3.35 -24.50
CA ASP A 526 19.20 3.14 -25.03
C ASP A 526 18.88 1.63 -25.10
N ILE A 527 18.32 1.05 -24.02
CA ILE A 527 18.15 -0.41 -23.91
C ILE A 527 16.89 -0.91 -24.61
N MET A 528 15.74 -0.27 -24.38
CA MET A 528 14.46 -0.72 -24.95
C MET A 528 13.87 0.33 -25.87
N VAL A 529 13.51 -0.09 -27.08
CA VAL A 529 12.82 0.72 -28.08
C VAL A 529 11.47 0.09 -28.38
N ARG A 530 10.42 0.90 -28.47
CA ARG A 530 9.10 0.49 -28.94
C ARG A 530 9.00 0.62 -30.45
N ASP A 531 8.47 -0.40 -31.11
CA ASP A 531 8.29 -0.45 -32.57
C ASP A 531 7.42 0.71 -33.11
N ASP A 532 6.45 1.20 -32.33
CA ASP A 532 5.58 2.32 -32.71
C ASP A 532 6.17 3.70 -32.35
N GLU A 533 7.24 3.76 -31.56
CA GLU A 533 7.95 4.96 -31.12
C GLU A 533 9.49 4.80 -31.21
N PRO A 534 10.05 4.46 -32.40
CA PRO A 534 11.45 4.04 -32.54
C PRO A 534 12.49 5.12 -32.22
N ASN A 535 12.07 6.37 -32.02
CA ASN A 535 12.90 7.51 -31.66
C ASN A 535 12.70 7.96 -30.19
N SER A 536 12.23 7.06 -29.32
CA SER A 536 12.09 7.30 -27.88
C SER A 536 12.40 6.03 -27.08
N PRO A 537 13.70 5.66 -27.03
CA PRO A 537 14.18 4.60 -26.15
C PRO A 537 13.93 4.91 -24.67
N GLU A 538 13.77 3.86 -23.88
CA GLU A 538 13.82 3.91 -22.42
C GLU A 538 15.23 3.59 -21.92
N THR A 539 15.72 4.38 -20.98
CA THR A 539 17.11 4.35 -20.48
C THR A 539 17.20 3.93 -19.02
N LEU A 540 18.36 3.35 -18.68
CA LEU A 540 18.69 2.84 -17.35
C LEU A 540 18.59 3.88 -16.22
N THR A 541 18.27 3.39 -15.02
CA THR A 541 18.96 3.84 -13.81
C THR A 541 20.06 2.86 -13.38
N ASP A 542 20.97 3.32 -12.51
CA ASP A 542 22.34 2.82 -12.30
C ASP A 542 22.44 1.48 -11.52
N ASP A 543 21.43 0.62 -11.63
CA ASP A 543 21.26 -0.64 -10.88
C ASP A 543 21.65 -1.89 -11.72
N GLN A 544 21.96 -3.00 -11.05
CA GLN A 544 22.47 -4.24 -11.68
C GLN A 544 21.42 -5.06 -12.45
N THR A 545 20.14 -4.71 -12.36
CA THR A 545 19.06 -5.39 -13.09
C THR A 545 17.97 -4.36 -13.36
N ALA A 546 17.77 -4.06 -14.64
CA ALA A 546 16.84 -3.04 -15.08
C ALA A 546 15.43 -3.61 -15.23
N GLN A 547 14.42 -2.84 -14.84
CA GLN A 547 13.04 -3.36 -14.70
C GLN A 547 12.03 -2.50 -15.47
N PHE A 548 11.37 -3.13 -16.44
CA PHE A 548 10.49 -2.47 -17.39
C PHE A 548 9.10 -3.11 -17.41
N MET A 549 8.14 -2.42 -18.01
CA MET A 549 6.79 -2.91 -18.24
C MET A 549 6.46 -2.95 -19.73
N ALA A 550 6.36 -4.15 -20.30
CA ALA A 550 6.03 -4.36 -21.71
C ALA A 550 4.51 -4.25 -21.94
N ILE A 551 4.11 -3.58 -23.03
CA ILE A 551 2.71 -3.47 -23.48
C ILE A 551 2.33 -4.75 -24.24
N LEU A 552 1.21 -5.38 -23.85
CA LEU A 552 0.73 -6.64 -24.44
C LEU A 552 -0.55 -6.40 -25.27
N GLY A 553 -0.44 -6.41 -26.59
CA GLY A 553 -1.60 -6.63 -27.48
C GLY A 553 -1.55 -5.98 -28.87
N GLY A 554 -1.73 -6.80 -29.90
CA GLY A 554 -1.94 -6.40 -31.30
C GLY A 554 -2.73 -7.48 -32.06
N ILE A 555 -3.15 -7.21 -33.31
CA ILE A 555 -3.77 -8.22 -34.19
C ILE A 555 -2.70 -9.11 -34.86
N CYS A 556 -1.45 -8.65 -34.90
CA CYS A 556 -0.27 -9.48 -35.14
C CYS A 556 0.46 -9.73 -33.81
N LEU A 557 1.16 -10.86 -33.71
CA LEU A 557 2.08 -11.18 -32.61
C LEU A 557 3.41 -10.41 -32.79
N SER A 558 3.35 -9.09 -32.60
CA SER A 558 4.53 -8.24 -32.42
C SER A 558 4.65 -7.88 -30.95
N GLU A 559 5.55 -8.56 -30.24
CA GLU A 559 5.95 -8.13 -28.90
C GLU A 559 6.74 -6.82 -29.03
N LEU A 560 6.18 -5.75 -28.48
CA LEU A 560 6.40 -4.37 -28.95
C LEU A 560 7.71 -3.74 -28.44
N VAL A 561 8.75 -4.56 -28.20
CA VAL A 561 9.99 -4.18 -27.49
C VAL A 561 11.20 -4.80 -28.20
N CYS A 562 11.93 -3.98 -28.95
CA CYS A 562 13.27 -4.31 -29.41
C CYS A 562 14.29 -3.97 -28.32
N VAL A 563 15.16 -4.92 -27.94
CA VAL A 563 16.37 -4.63 -27.15
C VAL A 563 17.44 -4.08 -28.10
N CYS A 564 17.98 -2.91 -27.77
CA CYS A 564 18.98 -2.22 -28.60
C CYS A 564 20.37 -2.22 -27.95
N ARG A 565 21.39 -2.45 -28.78
CA ARG A 565 22.83 -2.24 -28.55
C ARG A 565 23.53 -2.99 -27.40
N LEU A 566 22.80 -3.56 -26.45
CA LEU A 566 23.33 -4.48 -25.44
C LEU A 566 22.75 -5.88 -25.68
N MET A 567 23.61 -6.90 -25.70
CA MET A 567 23.16 -8.28 -25.52
C MET A 567 22.94 -8.50 -24.02
N PRO A 568 21.70 -8.76 -23.56
CA PRO A 568 21.44 -9.00 -22.14
C PRO A 568 21.91 -10.42 -21.77
N LEU A 569 22.51 -10.57 -20.58
CA LEU A 569 23.02 -11.87 -20.14
C LEU A 569 21.89 -12.86 -19.81
N SER A 570 20.70 -12.34 -19.52
CA SER A 570 19.42 -13.06 -19.58
C SER A 570 18.26 -12.07 -19.57
N ILE A 571 17.11 -12.50 -20.11
CA ILE A 571 15.81 -11.82 -20.01
C ILE A 571 14.88 -12.71 -19.20
N SER A 572 14.10 -12.13 -18.29
CA SER A 572 13.06 -12.83 -17.51
C SER A 572 11.71 -12.10 -17.60
N ILE A 573 10.62 -12.87 -17.69
CA ILE A 573 9.24 -12.37 -17.73
C ILE A 573 8.43 -13.00 -16.59
N PRO A 574 8.44 -12.43 -15.37
CA PRO A 574 7.66 -12.97 -14.26
C PRO A 574 6.15 -12.82 -14.49
N GLY A 575 5.40 -13.92 -14.33
CA GLY A 575 3.94 -13.87 -14.15
C GLY A 575 3.05 -14.22 -15.35
N LEU A 576 3.60 -14.79 -16.45
CA LEU A 576 2.79 -15.35 -17.54
C LEU A 576 2.14 -16.69 -17.17
N HIS A 577 1.16 -16.66 -16.26
CA HIS A 577 0.30 -17.81 -15.97
C HIS A 577 -0.72 -18.04 -17.09
N PHE A 578 -0.30 -18.80 -18.11
CA PHE A 578 -1.24 -19.49 -19.00
C PHE A 578 -1.96 -20.59 -18.22
N ARG A 579 -3.21 -20.34 -17.82
CA ARG A 579 -4.14 -21.40 -17.37
C ARG A 579 -4.68 -22.18 -18.57
N ASP A 580 -3.82 -22.94 -19.23
CA ASP A 580 -4.12 -24.30 -19.67
C ASP A 580 -2.87 -25.00 -20.26
N GLN A 581 -2.87 -26.33 -20.13
CA GLN A 581 -1.82 -27.27 -20.57
C GLN A 581 -0.48 -27.23 -19.81
N ARG A 582 0.25 -28.35 -19.89
CA ARG A 582 1.48 -28.63 -19.13
C ARG A 582 2.71 -28.38 -19.99
N GLN A 583 3.38 -27.25 -19.82
CA GLN A 583 4.80 -27.14 -20.13
C GLN A 583 5.50 -26.17 -19.17
N VAL A 584 6.57 -26.64 -18.53
CA VAL A 584 7.50 -25.79 -17.79
C VAL A 584 8.62 -25.41 -18.74
N ILE A 585 8.59 -24.19 -19.25
CA ILE A 585 9.73 -23.60 -19.98
C ILE A 585 10.44 -22.64 -19.04
N GLY A 586 11.19 -23.22 -18.10
CA GLY A 586 12.31 -22.52 -17.48
C GLY A 586 13.50 -22.63 -18.41
N GLN A 587 13.68 -21.67 -19.33
CA GLN A 587 14.88 -21.55 -20.13
C GLN A 587 15.50 -20.17 -19.94
N SER A 588 16.68 -20.16 -19.29
CA SER A 588 17.67 -19.11 -19.54
C SER A 588 18.13 -19.24 -20.99
N VAL A 589 17.77 -18.28 -21.84
CA VAL A 589 18.30 -18.20 -23.21
C VAL A 589 19.74 -17.68 -23.14
N SER A 590 20.68 -18.59 -22.86
CA SER A 590 22.11 -18.34 -23.03
C SER A 590 22.47 -18.60 -24.48
N THR A 591 22.68 -17.54 -25.25
CA THR A 591 23.18 -17.61 -26.62
C THR A 591 24.47 -16.81 -26.74
N ASP A 592 25.61 -17.50 -26.70
CA ASP A 592 26.85 -16.96 -27.24
C ASP A 592 26.63 -16.69 -28.74
N ILE A 593 26.77 -15.44 -29.17
CA ILE A 593 26.64 -15.02 -30.58
C ILE A 593 27.81 -14.08 -30.91
N ASP A 594 28.62 -14.47 -31.89
CA ASP A 594 29.78 -13.69 -32.34
C ASP A 594 29.38 -12.32 -32.93
N ALA A 595 30.23 -11.32 -32.70
CA ALA A 595 29.90 -9.90 -32.86
C ALA A 595 29.83 -9.36 -34.32
N ASP A 596 29.82 -10.23 -35.33
CA ASP A 596 30.14 -9.89 -36.73
C ASP A 596 28.95 -9.96 -37.72
N THR A 597 27.70 -10.05 -37.24
CA THR A 597 26.49 -9.98 -38.10
C THR A 597 25.53 -8.85 -37.71
N ILE A 598 25.77 -7.66 -38.26
CA ILE A 598 24.83 -6.53 -38.17
C ILE A 598 23.65 -6.80 -39.11
N GLY A 599 22.53 -7.21 -38.54
CA GLY A 599 21.20 -7.10 -39.14
C GLY A 599 20.57 -8.40 -39.59
N ASP A 600 19.87 -9.05 -38.66
CA ASP A 600 18.66 -9.80 -38.99
C ASP A 600 17.59 -9.61 -37.91
N ARG A 601 16.32 -9.90 -38.23
CA ARG A 601 15.17 -9.64 -37.34
C ARG A 601 14.68 -10.92 -36.67
N TYR A 602 14.62 -10.92 -35.34
CA TYR A 602 14.00 -12.01 -34.59
C TYR A 602 12.47 -11.99 -34.76
N PHE A 603 11.96 -12.88 -35.60
CA PHE A 603 10.54 -13.23 -35.66
C PHE A 603 10.31 -14.52 -34.87
N TRP A 604 9.25 -14.58 -34.07
CA TRP A 604 8.74 -15.83 -33.51
C TRP A 604 7.53 -16.30 -34.32
N ASP A 605 7.72 -17.33 -35.14
CA ASP A 605 6.65 -17.99 -35.88
C ASP A 605 6.05 -19.11 -35.03
N SER A 606 4.72 -19.11 -34.89
CA SER A 606 3.95 -20.08 -34.11
C SER A 606 3.21 -21.11 -34.97
N SER A 607 3.69 -21.35 -36.19
CA SER A 607 3.15 -22.37 -37.11
C SER A 607 3.91 -23.70 -37.08
N ASN A 608 3.89 -24.40 -35.94
CA ASN A 608 3.86 -25.89 -35.89
C ASN A 608 3.48 -26.40 -34.49
N GLU A 609 2.43 -27.25 -34.47
CA GLU A 609 1.85 -28.04 -33.36
C GLU A 609 1.31 -27.28 -32.12
#